data_AF-A0A7Y5NFN3-F1
#
_entry.id   AF-A0A7Y5NFN3-F1
#
_cell.length_a   1.000
_cell.length_b   1.000
_cell.length_c   1.000
_cell.angle_alpha   90.00
_cell.angle_beta   90.00
_cell.angle_gamma   90.00
#
_symmetry.space_group_name_H-M   'P 1'
#
loop_
_entity.id
_entity.type
_entity.pdbx_description
1 polymer ?
#
loop_
_entity_poly.entity_id
_entity_poly.type
_entity_poly.pdbx_seq_one_letter_code
_entity_poly.pdbx_strand_id
1 'polypeptide(L)'
;MFEKLFAVGNKIKQALVGILHSGSSLNERPFLKKNNESNISGLYIIGDLAGAPVIKYAMAQGYEAIEHIAGLPNAIGGNDASALETSLLDVVIIGAGAAGLNAALQAKERGMRYLVLEKEQIANTIENFPEGKWVYAEPDTQPPKGKLWLDGATKEELTQRWHDIIQENHLQVHTREGVTGIEKKAGIFLIKTPKATYRSKRVVLATGQRGNPRKLGVKGEEREHVYHMLYSPRKYKNENILVVGGGNSAVEAALTLSEQNKVFLSYRGSEFSRIFKDNERKLNKAIAAKRIAPRLNSNVTEFAEHEATLKINRGSSDEAEKIPYDHAFVLIGAEVPRDFLKSLGLKMENEWEGSLVRTIILSVLGYIGLSIFGASLGGHAYFLGLDLSFMPSWSGAGIWALSLLGLVLFGARGDRFAWLGVSFFVWYTIYGAKVGKGEEFWPYQDWGYKFLSFFDRPWSFWYTVLYTSLMTLFGLQALKRWG
;
A
#
# COMPACT_ATOMS: atom_id res chain seq x y z
N MET A 1 27.27 -25.64 8.24
CA MET A 1 27.80 -24.27 8.02
C MET A 1 27.20 -23.63 6.76
N PHE A 2 27.17 -24.36 5.63
CA PHE A 2 26.56 -23.92 4.37
C PHE A 2 25.06 -23.59 4.45
N GLU A 3 24.26 -24.35 5.20
CA GLU A 3 22.82 -24.07 5.35
C GLU A 3 22.52 -22.74 6.08
N LYS A 4 23.37 -22.35 7.05
CA LYS A 4 23.23 -21.07 7.75
C LYS A 4 23.55 -19.89 6.83
N LEU A 5 24.55 -20.02 5.96
CA LEU A 5 24.88 -19.04 4.92
C LEU A 5 23.77 -18.92 3.87
N PHE A 6 23.17 -20.04 3.46
CA PHE A 6 22.05 -20.06 2.52
C PHE A 6 20.79 -19.40 3.09
N ALA A 7 20.48 -19.66 4.37
CA ALA A 7 19.34 -19.06 5.07
C ALA A 7 19.49 -17.53 5.23
N VAL A 8 20.71 -17.04 5.47
CA VAL A 8 21.03 -15.61 5.52
C VAL A 8 20.91 -14.96 4.14
N GLY A 9 21.45 -15.61 3.10
CA GLY A 9 21.33 -15.14 1.71
C GLY A 9 19.88 -15.05 1.23
N ASN A 10 19.03 -16.02 1.62
CA ASN A 10 17.62 -16.02 1.24
C ASN A 10 16.81 -14.92 1.96
N LYS A 11 17.12 -14.62 3.22
CA LYS A 11 16.54 -13.49 3.96
C LYS A 11 16.90 -12.15 3.34
N ILE A 12 18.17 -11.96 2.96
CA ILE A 12 18.65 -10.73 2.31
C ILE A 12 17.99 -10.56 0.94
N LYS A 13 17.88 -11.65 0.17
CA LYS A 13 17.19 -11.65 -1.12
C LYS A 13 15.70 -11.28 -0.99
N GLN A 14 14.99 -11.83 -0.01
CA GLN A 14 13.59 -11.49 0.24
C GLN A 14 13.41 -10.04 0.69
N ALA A 15 14.32 -9.53 1.54
CA ALA A 15 14.33 -8.13 1.95
C ALA A 15 14.56 -7.18 0.76
N LEU A 16 15.54 -7.48 -0.10
CA LEU A 16 15.83 -6.69 -1.30
C LEU A 16 14.69 -6.75 -2.32
N VAL A 17 14.11 -7.92 -2.57
CA VAL A 17 12.96 -8.09 -3.48
C VAL A 17 11.74 -7.32 -2.97
N GLY A 18 11.48 -7.30 -1.66
CA GLY A 18 10.42 -6.49 -1.04
C GLY A 18 10.65 -4.99 -1.19
N ILE A 19 11.89 -4.52 -1.01
CA ILE A 19 12.28 -3.12 -1.20
C ILE A 19 12.20 -2.68 -2.66
N LEU A 20 12.43 -3.57 -3.62
CA LEU A 20 12.40 -3.25 -5.06
C LEU A 20 11.01 -3.35 -5.68
N HIS A 21 10.10 -4.17 -5.10
CA HIS A 21 8.71 -4.27 -5.56
C HIS A 21 7.82 -3.13 -5.05
N SER A 22 8.26 -2.35 -4.06
CA SER A 22 7.53 -1.17 -3.56
C SER A 22 7.55 0.02 -4.54
N GLY A 23 8.36 -0.04 -5.60
CA GLY A 23 8.60 1.08 -6.52
C GLY A 23 7.55 1.35 -7.59
N SER A 24 6.37 0.70 -7.59
CA SER A 24 5.39 0.89 -8.69
C SER A 24 3.92 1.00 -8.30
N SER A 25 3.60 1.12 -7.00
CA SER A 25 2.28 1.58 -6.60
C SER A 25 2.38 2.57 -5.46
N LEU A 26 1.89 3.80 -5.69
CA LEU A 26 1.46 4.77 -4.68
C LEU A 26 0.26 4.23 -3.87
N ASN A 27 0.31 2.96 -3.46
CA ASN A 27 -0.71 2.38 -2.59
C ASN A 27 -0.18 2.54 -1.17
N GLU A 28 -0.56 3.63 -0.49
CA GLU A 28 -0.29 3.74 0.94
C GLU A 28 -1.15 2.75 1.68
N ARG A 29 -0.56 1.62 2.03
CA ARG A 29 -1.19 0.56 2.81
C ARG A 29 -0.67 0.62 4.25
N PRO A 30 -1.40 0.09 5.24
CA PRO A 30 -0.85 -0.15 6.56
C PRO A 30 0.36 -1.10 6.49
N PHE A 31 1.35 -0.88 7.34
CA PHE A 31 2.46 -1.80 7.53
C PHE A 31 1.95 -3.08 8.22
N LEU A 32 2.24 -4.23 7.60
CA LEU A 32 1.86 -5.54 8.10
C LEU A 32 3.08 -6.41 8.38
N LYS A 33 3.04 -7.12 9.51
CA LYS A 33 3.92 -8.24 9.85
C LYS A 33 3.39 -9.52 9.20
N LYS A 34 4.06 -10.64 9.49
CA LYS A 34 3.57 -11.97 9.09
C LYS A 34 2.14 -12.20 9.60
N ASN A 35 1.35 -12.95 8.84
CA ASN A 35 -0.05 -13.29 9.15
C ASN A 35 -0.99 -12.07 9.28
N ASN A 36 -0.67 -10.97 8.59
CA ASN A 36 -1.52 -9.77 8.53
C ASN A 36 -1.69 -9.02 9.87
N GLU A 37 -0.83 -9.25 10.86
CA GLU A 37 -0.81 -8.46 12.10
C GLU A 37 -0.18 -7.07 11.83
N SER A 38 -0.75 -6.01 12.39
CA SER A 38 -0.23 -4.65 12.26
C SER A 38 0.98 -4.37 13.19
N ASN A 39 1.42 -3.12 13.24
CA ASN A 39 2.35 -2.66 14.28
C ASN A 39 1.76 -2.77 15.70
N ILE A 40 0.43 -2.78 15.84
CA ILE A 40 -0.27 -2.92 17.11
C ILE A 40 -0.57 -4.41 17.33
N SER A 41 0.03 -4.99 18.38
CA SER A 41 -0.16 -6.41 18.69
C SER A 41 -1.63 -6.76 18.92
N GLY A 42 -2.12 -7.84 18.32
CA GLY A 42 -3.51 -8.29 18.38
C GLY A 42 -4.49 -7.54 17.49
N LEU A 43 -4.02 -6.58 16.68
CA LEU A 43 -4.80 -5.92 15.63
C LEU A 43 -4.29 -6.42 14.28
N TYR A 44 -5.19 -7.06 13.52
CA TYR A 44 -4.95 -7.64 12.21
C TYR A 44 -5.68 -6.85 11.15
N ILE A 45 -5.15 -6.80 9.93
CA ILE A 45 -5.75 -6.06 8.81
C ILE A 45 -5.84 -6.99 7.61
N ILE A 46 -7.02 -7.16 7.03
CA ILE A 46 -7.28 -8.13 5.96
C ILE A 46 -8.04 -7.51 4.78
N GLY A 47 -8.04 -8.22 3.65
CA GLY A 47 -8.77 -7.84 2.45
C GLY A 47 -8.09 -6.74 1.65
N ASP A 48 -8.88 -5.92 0.97
CA ASP A 48 -8.36 -4.88 0.06
C ASP A 48 -7.41 -3.89 0.76
N LEU A 49 -7.68 -3.56 2.03
CA LEU A 49 -6.81 -2.70 2.83
C LEU A 49 -5.42 -3.32 3.08
N ALA A 50 -5.33 -4.64 3.14
CA ALA A 50 -4.09 -5.41 3.26
C ALA A 50 -3.47 -5.76 1.89
N GLY A 51 -4.04 -5.26 0.79
CA GLY A 51 -3.53 -5.50 -0.56
C GLY A 51 -4.08 -6.75 -1.25
N ALA A 52 -5.20 -7.31 -0.76
CA ALA A 52 -5.94 -8.38 -1.43
C ALA A 52 -7.25 -7.84 -2.07
N PRO A 53 -7.19 -7.14 -3.22
CA PRO A 53 -8.36 -6.54 -3.86
C PRO A 53 -9.30 -7.56 -4.53
N VAL A 54 -8.82 -8.78 -4.79
CA VAL A 54 -9.61 -9.87 -5.38
C VAL A 54 -10.40 -10.57 -4.27
N ILE A 55 -11.71 -10.76 -4.48
CA ILE A 55 -12.65 -11.30 -3.49
C ILE A 55 -12.15 -12.64 -2.93
N LYS A 56 -11.70 -13.56 -3.79
CA LYS A 56 -11.20 -14.88 -3.38
C LYS A 56 -9.99 -14.79 -2.43
N TYR A 57 -9.02 -13.92 -2.74
CA TYR A 57 -7.87 -13.70 -1.87
C TYR A 57 -8.25 -13.00 -0.57
N ALA A 58 -9.19 -12.05 -0.62
CA ALA A 58 -9.69 -11.37 0.57
C ALA A 58 -10.38 -12.34 1.54
N MET A 59 -11.20 -13.27 1.02
CA MET A 59 -11.81 -14.35 1.78
C MET A 59 -10.76 -15.27 2.42
N ALA A 60 -9.76 -15.69 1.64
CA ALA A 60 -8.68 -16.54 2.14
C ALA A 60 -7.90 -15.88 3.28
N GLN A 61 -7.58 -14.57 3.16
CA GLN A 61 -6.95 -13.81 4.24
C GLN A 61 -7.82 -13.74 5.50
N GLY A 62 -9.14 -13.59 5.35
CA GLY A 62 -10.06 -13.61 6.48
C GLY A 62 -10.06 -14.95 7.23
N TYR A 63 -10.11 -16.05 6.48
CA TYR A 63 -9.98 -17.40 7.04
C TYR A 63 -8.64 -17.56 7.77
N GLU A 64 -7.53 -17.25 7.11
CA GLU A 64 -6.17 -17.46 7.63
C GLU A 64 -5.84 -16.61 8.85
N ALA A 65 -6.33 -15.37 8.91
CA ALA A 65 -6.16 -14.51 10.06
C ALA A 65 -6.83 -15.12 11.31
N ILE A 66 -8.05 -15.64 11.16
CA ILE A 66 -8.76 -16.27 12.27
C ILE A 66 -8.13 -17.60 12.66
N GLU A 67 -7.69 -18.42 11.71
CA GLU A 67 -6.93 -19.64 12.01
C GLU A 67 -5.68 -19.35 12.83
N HIS A 68 -4.93 -18.33 12.41
CA HIS A 68 -3.74 -17.90 13.13
C HIS A 68 -4.10 -17.43 14.55
N ILE A 69 -5.13 -16.59 14.67
CA ILE A 69 -5.62 -16.09 15.96
C ILE A 69 -6.03 -17.25 16.88
N ALA A 70 -6.79 -18.22 16.35
CA ALA A 70 -7.28 -19.38 17.09
C ALA A 70 -6.13 -20.28 17.59
N GLY A 71 -5.02 -20.31 16.86
CA GLY A 71 -3.81 -21.04 17.26
C GLY A 71 -2.96 -20.34 18.34
N LEU A 72 -3.30 -19.11 18.75
CA LEU A 72 -2.57 -18.41 19.80
C LEU A 72 -2.99 -18.87 21.21
N PRO A 73 -2.09 -18.76 22.21
CA PRO A 73 -2.49 -18.95 23.60
C PRO A 73 -3.65 -18.01 23.99
N ASN A 74 -4.60 -18.51 24.77
CA ASN A 74 -5.78 -17.76 25.24
C ASN A 74 -6.62 -17.15 24.09
N ALA A 75 -6.62 -17.79 22.91
CA ALA A 75 -7.38 -17.35 21.74
C ALA A 75 -8.89 -17.34 21.99
N ILE A 76 -9.39 -18.46 22.50
CA ILE A 76 -10.79 -18.71 22.82
C ILE A 76 -10.92 -18.64 24.35
N GLY A 77 -11.98 -18.00 24.86
CA GLY A 77 -12.23 -17.91 26.30
C GLY A 77 -12.39 -19.29 26.96
N GLY A 78 -11.76 -19.48 28.12
CA GLY A 78 -11.91 -20.65 28.97
C GLY A 78 -13.20 -20.63 29.80
N ASN A 79 -13.65 -21.81 30.25
CA ASN A 79 -14.82 -22.03 31.12
C ASN A 79 -14.63 -21.51 32.56
N ASP A 80 -13.95 -20.37 32.76
CA ASP A 80 -13.75 -19.84 34.11
C ASP A 80 -15.05 -19.27 34.67
N ALA A 81 -15.62 -20.03 35.60
CA ALA A 81 -16.79 -19.74 36.40
C ALA A 81 -16.58 -18.60 37.43
N SER A 82 -15.62 -17.69 37.21
CA SER A 82 -15.61 -16.37 37.85
C SER A 82 -16.36 -15.38 36.94
N ALA A 83 -17.67 -15.60 36.83
CA ALA A 83 -18.57 -14.76 36.08
C ALA A 83 -18.52 -13.30 36.58
N LEU A 84 -18.13 -12.37 35.69
CA LEU A 84 -18.57 -10.96 35.70
C LEU A 84 -18.29 -10.19 34.39
N GLU A 85 -17.51 -10.71 33.43
CA GLU A 85 -17.38 -10.08 32.10
C GLU A 85 -17.90 -10.97 30.95
N THR A 86 -19.21 -11.18 30.93
CA THR A 86 -19.96 -11.70 29.77
C THR A 86 -19.83 -10.81 28.51
N SER A 87 -19.21 -9.64 28.63
CA SER A 87 -19.03 -8.62 27.59
C SER A 87 -17.69 -8.64 26.85
N LEU A 88 -16.72 -9.45 27.27
CA LEU A 88 -15.40 -9.48 26.64
C LEU A 88 -15.37 -10.44 25.45
N LEU A 89 -15.23 -9.90 24.23
CA LEU A 89 -15.12 -10.67 23.00
C LEU A 89 -13.71 -11.22 22.79
N ASP A 90 -13.60 -12.36 22.11
CA ASP A 90 -12.31 -12.93 21.71
C ASP A 90 -11.76 -12.22 20.46
N VAL A 91 -12.64 -11.83 19.54
CA VAL A 91 -12.31 -11.03 18.36
C VAL A 91 -13.47 -10.12 17.92
N VAL A 92 -13.18 -8.87 17.60
CA VAL A 92 -14.12 -7.97 16.89
C VAL A 92 -13.64 -7.80 15.46
N ILE A 93 -14.54 -8.00 14.51
CA ILE A 93 -14.28 -7.87 13.07
C ILE A 93 -14.95 -6.59 12.59
N ILE A 94 -14.20 -5.70 11.96
CA ILE A 94 -14.69 -4.39 11.51
C ILE A 94 -14.79 -4.40 9.99
N GLY A 95 -16.01 -4.45 9.47
CA GLY A 95 -16.36 -4.56 8.06
C GLY A 95 -17.00 -5.91 7.73
N ALA A 96 -18.18 -5.88 7.13
CA ALA A 96 -18.96 -7.05 6.69
C ALA A 96 -18.87 -7.25 5.16
N GLY A 97 -17.69 -7.03 4.59
CA GLY A 97 -17.35 -7.44 3.22
C GLY A 97 -16.85 -8.89 3.16
N ALA A 98 -16.41 -9.33 1.97
CA ALA A 98 -15.95 -10.70 1.72
C ALA A 98 -14.98 -11.25 2.79
N ALA A 99 -13.94 -10.47 3.10
CA ALA A 99 -12.92 -10.86 4.07
C ALA A 99 -13.48 -10.98 5.49
N GLY A 100 -14.28 -9.99 5.92
CA GLY A 100 -14.83 -9.93 7.26
C GLY A 100 -15.92 -10.97 7.52
N LEU A 101 -16.81 -11.21 6.55
CA LEU A 101 -17.84 -12.25 6.64
C LEU A 101 -17.22 -13.65 6.69
N ASN A 102 -16.19 -13.91 5.87
CA ASN A 102 -15.51 -15.21 5.90
C ASN A 102 -14.69 -15.38 7.19
N ALA A 103 -14.10 -14.31 7.72
CA ALA A 103 -13.50 -14.32 9.05
C ALA A 103 -14.54 -14.61 10.15
N ALA A 104 -15.75 -14.03 10.06
CA ALA A 104 -16.81 -14.27 11.03
C ALA A 104 -17.30 -15.73 11.03
N LEU A 105 -17.48 -16.31 9.84
CA LEU A 105 -17.78 -17.73 9.68
C LEU A 105 -16.70 -18.61 10.31
N GLN A 106 -15.42 -18.28 10.08
CA GLN A 106 -14.31 -19.02 10.67
C GLN A 106 -14.24 -18.85 12.19
N ALA A 107 -14.50 -17.64 12.70
CA ALA A 107 -14.49 -17.37 14.14
C ALA A 107 -15.59 -18.17 14.85
N LYS A 108 -16.78 -18.25 14.22
CA LYS A 108 -17.87 -19.10 14.68
C LYS A 108 -17.47 -20.58 14.70
N GLU A 109 -16.88 -21.07 13.63
CA GLU A 109 -16.44 -22.47 13.53
C GLU A 109 -15.37 -22.84 14.57
N ARG A 110 -14.51 -21.89 14.92
CA ARG A 110 -13.54 -22.03 16.00
C ARG A 110 -14.12 -21.82 17.40
N GLY A 111 -15.43 -21.61 17.54
CA GLY A 111 -16.10 -21.41 18.83
C GLY A 111 -15.70 -20.10 19.53
N MET A 112 -15.19 -19.11 18.80
CA MET A 112 -14.80 -17.82 19.36
C MET A 112 -16.04 -16.97 19.68
N ARG A 113 -15.98 -16.16 20.73
CA ARG A 113 -16.93 -15.07 20.96
C ARG A 113 -16.56 -13.90 20.06
N TYR A 114 -17.36 -13.60 19.05
CA TYR A 114 -17.06 -12.55 18.08
C TYR A 114 -18.26 -11.63 17.83
N LEU A 115 -17.95 -10.46 17.26
CA LEU A 115 -18.94 -9.52 16.73
C LEU A 115 -18.39 -8.90 15.44
N VAL A 116 -19.25 -8.77 14.42
CA VAL A 116 -18.95 -8.00 13.21
C VAL A 116 -19.64 -6.64 13.29
N LEU A 117 -18.88 -5.57 13.10
CA LEU A 117 -19.38 -4.20 13.04
C LEU A 117 -19.27 -3.68 11.59
N GLU A 118 -20.37 -3.24 11.01
CA GLU A 118 -20.45 -2.72 9.65
C GLU A 118 -21.04 -1.32 9.66
N LYS A 119 -20.36 -0.38 8.98
CA LYS A 119 -20.75 1.02 8.91
C LYS A 119 -22.06 1.19 8.14
N GLU A 120 -22.24 0.47 7.05
CA GLU A 120 -23.39 0.59 6.15
C GLU A 120 -24.22 -0.70 6.22
N GLN A 121 -24.27 -1.46 5.11
CA GLN A 121 -24.96 -2.74 4.98
C GLN A 121 -23.98 -3.90 4.74
N ILE A 122 -24.46 -5.12 4.94
CA ILE A 122 -23.72 -6.34 4.62
C ILE A 122 -23.29 -6.30 3.15
N ALA A 123 -22.05 -6.73 2.87
CA ALA A 123 -21.48 -6.77 1.53
C ALA A 123 -21.53 -5.44 0.77
N ASN A 124 -21.56 -4.28 1.45
CA ASN A 124 -21.75 -2.94 0.88
C ASN A 124 -20.98 -2.69 -0.42
N THR A 125 -19.71 -3.10 -0.49
CA THR A 125 -18.89 -2.94 -1.71
C THR A 125 -19.49 -3.65 -2.93
N ILE A 126 -19.96 -4.89 -2.75
CA ILE A 126 -20.55 -5.70 -3.83
C ILE A 126 -21.96 -5.21 -4.12
N GLU A 127 -22.74 -4.88 -3.09
CA GLU A 127 -24.08 -4.29 -3.25
C GLU A 127 -24.07 -3.02 -4.11
N ASN A 128 -23.00 -2.24 -4.00
CA ASN A 128 -22.79 -1.01 -4.76
C ASN A 128 -22.23 -1.24 -6.18
N PHE A 129 -22.07 -2.48 -6.62
CA PHE A 129 -21.78 -2.77 -8.03
C PHE A 129 -23.01 -2.47 -8.91
N PRO A 130 -22.79 -2.20 -10.21
CA PRO A 130 -23.88 -2.07 -11.17
C PRO A 130 -24.81 -3.28 -11.14
N GLU A 131 -26.12 -3.03 -11.28
CA GLU A 131 -27.16 -4.05 -11.41
C GLU A 131 -26.81 -5.08 -12.49
N GLY A 132 -26.93 -6.37 -12.16
CA GLY A 132 -26.64 -7.47 -13.07
C GLY A 132 -25.16 -7.64 -13.40
N LYS A 133 -24.25 -6.93 -12.72
CA LYS A 133 -22.81 -7.11 -12.91
C LYS A 133 -22.42 -8.54 -12.57
N TRP A 134 -21.72 -9.20 -13.51
CA TRP A 134 -21.10 -10.48 -13.26
C TRP A 134 -19.88 -10.32 -12.35
N VAL A 135 -19.85 -11.11 -11.26
CA VAL A 135 -18.74 -11.20 -10.33
C VAL A 135 -18.02 -12.51 -10.58
N TYR A 136 -16.74 -12.42 -10.95
CA TYR A 136 -15.92 -13.58 -11.24
C TYR A 136 -15.29 -14.13 -9.97
N ALA A 137 -15.23 -15.47 -9.86
CA ALA A 137 -14.52 -16.18 -8.82
C ALA A 137 -13.08 -16.50 -9.24
N GLU A 138 -12.31 -15.52 -9.66
CA GLU A 138 -10.92 -15.73 -10.08
C GLU A 138 -9.94 -15.82 -8.89
N PRO A 139 -8.79 -16.51 -9.05
CA PRO A 139 -8.44 -17.40 -10.17
C PRO A 139 -9.09 -18.78 -10.04
N ASP A 140 -9.52 -19.40 -11.14
CA ASP A 140 -10.23 -20.70 -11.14
C ASP A 140 -9.38 -21.87 -10.64
N THR A 141 -8.05 -21.72 -10.64
CA THR A 141 -7.08 -22.75 -10.23
C THR A 141 -7.14 -23.10 -8.76
N GLN A 142 -7.83 -22.30 -7.93
CA GLN A 142 -7.97 -22.56 -6.50
C GLN A 142 -9.42 -22.35 -6.05
N PRO A 143 -10.04 -23.30 -5.32
CA PRO A 143 -11.35 -23.06 -4.73
C PRO A 143 -11.25 -21.95 -3.67
N PRO A 144 -12.35 -21.19 -3.43
CA PRO A 144 -12.41 -20.25 -2.31
C PRO A 144 -12.13 -20.97 -0.99
N LYS A 145 -11.34 -20.34 -0.12
CA LYS A 145 -11.02 -20.87 1.21
C LYS A 145 -12.02 -20.35 2.23
N GLY A 146 -12.54 -21.22 3.08
CA GLY A 146 -13.56 -20.90 4.08
C GLY A 146 -14.98 -21.21 3.60
N LYS A 147 -15.98 -20.84 4.39
CA LYS A 147 -17.39 -21.24 4.18
C LYS A 147 -18.25 -20.21 3.47
N LEU A 148 -17.75 -18.98 3.28
CA LEU A 148 -18.48 -18.00 2.48
C LEU A 148 -18.46 -18.47 1.03
N TRP A 149 -19.62 -18.57 0.40
CA TRP A 149 -19.71 -19.06 -0.98
C TRP A 149 -19.19 -18.02 -1.98
N LEU A 150 -18.48 -18.46 -3.01
CA LEU A 150 -18.07 -17.63 -4.13
C LEU A 150 -17.91 -18.50 -5.38
N ASP A 151 -18.73 -18.23 -6.38
CA ASP A 151 -18.60 -18.74 -7.74
C ASP A 151 -18.89 -17.62 -8.75
N GLY A 152 -18.76 -17.87 -10.05
CA GLY A 152 -19.21 -16.95 -11.09
C GLY A 152 -20.72 -16.74 -10.99
N ALA A 153 -21.14 -15.53 -10.63
CA ALA A 153 -22.56 -15.19 -10.42
C ALA A 153 -22.84 -13.70 -10.68
N THR A 154 -24.11 -13.35 -10.83
CA THR A 154 -24.52 -11.94 -10.81
C THR A 154 -24.35 -11.35 -9.40
N LYS A 155 -24.24 -10.02 -9.33
CA LYS A 155 -24.19 -9.27 -8.06
C LYS A 155 -25.32 -9.70 -7.13
N GLU A 156 -26.55 -9.73 -7.64
CA GLU A 156 -27.77 -10.01 -6.87
C GLU A 156 -27.81 -11.44 -6.35
N GLU A 157 -27.45 -12.43 -7.17
CA GLU A 157 -27.34 -13.84 -6.74
C GLU A 157 -26.27 -14.00 -5.65
N LEU A 158 -25.11 -13.36 -5.83
CA LEU A 158 -24.01 -13.42 -4.88
C LEU A 158 -24.39 -12.83 -3.52
N THR A 159 -24.97 -11.62 -3.51
CA THR A 159 -25.34 -10.97 -2.25
C THR A 159 -26.50 -11.67 -1.56
N GLN A 160 -27.50 -12.14 -2.32
CA GLN A 160 -28.58 -12.96 -1.76
C GLN A 160 -28.03 -14.22 -1.09
N ARG A 161 -27.13 -14.94 -1.77
CA ARG A 161 -26.52 -16.16 -1.20
C ARG A 161 -25.71 -15.88 0.06
N TRP A 162 -25.02 -14.73 0.13
CA TRP A 162 -24.31 -14.33 1.34
C TRP A 162 -25.26 -13.99 2.48
N HIS A 163 -26.37 -13.32 2.20
CA HIS A 163 -27.42 -13.08 3.19
C HIS A 163 -27.98 -14.39 3.74
N ASP A 164 -28.27 -15.37 2.89
CA ASP A 164 -28.75 -16.69 3.32
C ASP A 164 -27.73 -17.37 4.25
N ILE A 165 -26.45 -17.40 3.86
CA ILE A 165 -25.37 -17.98 4.69
C ILE A 165 -25.28 -17.30 6.06
N ILE A 166 -25.41 -15.96 6.11
CA ILE A 166 -25.37 -15.19 7.36
C ILE A 166 -26.53 -15.58 8.27
N GLN A 167 -27.74 -15.74 7.72
CA GLN A 167 -28.93 -16.14 8.46
C GLN A 167 -28.87 -17.60 8.92
N GLU A 168 -28.56 -18.54 8.02
CA GLU A 168 -28.39 -19.97 8.29
C GLU A 168 -27.35 -20.22 9.39
N ASN A 169 -26.26 -19.44 9.37
CA ASN A 169 -25.21 -19.54 10.37
C ASN A 169 -25.41 -18.58 11.54
N HIS A 170 -26.54 -17.87 11.68
CA HIS A 170 -26.82 -16.90 12.74
C HIS A 170 -25.61 -16.05 13.13
N LEU A 171 -24.96 -15.42 12.13
CA LEU A 171 -23.77 -14.61 12.40
C LEU A 171 -24.15 -13.32 13.14
N GLN A 172 -23.30 -12.91 14.08
CA GLN A 172 -23.48 -11.68 14.85
C GLN A 172 -22.94 -10.49 14.06
N VAL A 173 -23.80 -9.83 13.29
CA VAL A 173 -23.44 -8.68 12.44
C VAL A 173 -24.30 -7.46 12.79
N HIS A 174 -23.68 -6.42 13.33
CA HIS A 174 -24.33 -5.13 13.55
C HIS A 174 -24.05 -4.21 12.35
N THR A 175 -25.10 -3.87 11.62
CA THR A 175 -25.06 -2.92 10.50
C THR A 175 -25.39 -1.51 10.96
N ARG A 176 -25.13 -0.51 10.10
CA ARG A 176 -25.32 0.92 10.40
C ARG A 176 -24.61 1.33 11.69
N GLU A 177 -23.42 0.77 11.92
CA GLU A 177 -22.63 0.96 13.14
C GLU A 177 -21.14 1.04 12.80
N GLY A 178 -20.71 2.21 12.33
CA GLY A 178 -19.32 2.48 11.99
C GLY A 178 -18.45 2.64 13.24
N VAL A 179 -17.27 2.01 13.24
CA VAL A 179 -16.26 2.22 14.28
C VAL A 179 -15.62 3.60 14.10
N THR A 180 -15.60 4.37 15.18
CA THR A 180 -15.04 5.74 15.20
C THR A 180 -13.69 5.80 15.92
N GLY A 181 -13.34 4.80 16.72
CA GLY A 181 -12.05 4.74 17.38
C GLY A 181 -11.74 3.39 18.01
N ILE A 182 -10.46 3.08 18.12
CA ILE A 182 -9.95 1.86 18.77
C ILE A 182 -8.80 2.26 19.68
N GLU A 183 -8.88 1.86 20.93
CA GLU A 183 -7.85 2.12 21.94
C GLU A 183 -7.47 0.82 22.64
N LYS A 184 -6.18 0.56 22.83
CA LYS A 184 -5.72 -0.63 23.58
C LYS A 184 -5.30 -0.26 24.99
N LYS A 185 -5.98 -0.79 26.01
CA LYS A 185 -5.67 -0.59 27.43
C LYS A 185 -5.49 -1.93 28.13
N ALA A 186 -4.39 -2.07 28.88
CA ALA A 186 -4.09 -3.27 29.66
C ALA A 186 -4.25 -4.59 28.87
N GLY A 187 -3.85 -4.60 27.59
CA GLY A 187 -3.95 -5.78 26.73
C GLY A 187 -5.31 -5.98 26.02
N ILE A 188 -6.35 -5.21 26.37
CA ILE A 188 -7.70 -5.29 25.80
C ILE A 188 -7.97 -4.09 24.88
N PHE A 189 -8.67 -4.34 23.78
CA PHE A 189 -9.17 -3.29 22.88
C PHE A 189 -10.52 -2.77 23.34
N LEU A 190 -10.65 -1.44 23.35
CA LEU A 190 -11.91 -0.70 23.46
C LEU A 190 -12.26 -0.17 22.08
N ILE A 191 -13.34 -0.69 21.49
CA ILE A 191 -13.82 -0.33 20.16
C ILE A 191 -15.04 0.56 20.33
N LYS A 192 -14.93 1.83 19.90
CA LYS A 192 -15.98 2.83 20.04
C LYS A 192 -16.80 2.96 18.76
N THR A 193 -18.11 3.02 18.91
CA THR A 193 -19.08 3.35 17.86
C THR A 193 -20.01 4.45 18.37
N PRO A 194 -20.84 5.07 17.52
CA PRO A 194 -21.88 5.99 17.98
C PRO A 194 -22.94 5.35 18.90
N LYS A 195 -23.09 4.01 18.87
CA LYS A 195 -24.11 3.29 19.62
C LYS A 195 -23.59 2.71 20.93
N ALA A 196 -22.34 2.23 20.95
CA ALA A 196 -21.79 1.50 22.09
C ALA A 196 -20.26 1.50 22.12
N THR A 197 -19.69 0.97 23.22
CA THR A 197 -18.27 0.62 23.31
C THR A 197 -18.13 -0.87 23.58
N TYR A 198 -17.38 -1.56 22.74
CA TYR A 198 -17.14 -3.00 22.84
C TYR A 198 -15.74 -3.28 23.37
N ARG A 199 -15.60 -4.40 24.08
CA ARG A 199 -14.33 -4.87 24.63
C ARG A 199 -13.92 -6.15 23.91
N SER A 200 -12.67 -6.21 23.45
CA SER A 200 -12.18 -7.39 22.73
C SER A 200 -10.71 -7.67 23.02
N LYS A 201 -10.32 -8.95 23.06
CA LYS A 201 -8.91 -9.33 23.12
C LYS A 201 -8.17 -8.98 21.83
N ARG A 202 -8.85 -9.05 20.68
CA ARG A 202 -8.27 -8.88 19.34
C ARG A 202 -9.21 -8.13 18.40
N VAL A 203 -8.64 -7.49 17.39
CA VAL A 203 -9.40 -6.78 16.36
C VAL A 203 -8.94 -7.22 14.98
N VAL A 204 -9.87 -7.45 14.07
CA VAL A 204 -9.62 -7.68 12.66
C VAL A 204 -10.26 -6.53 11.86
N LEU A 205 -9.44 -5.72 11.23
CA LEU A 205 -9.85 -4.62 10.37
C LEU A 205 -10.03 -5.13 8.93
N ALA A 206 -11.28 -5.18 8.47
CA ALA A 206 -11.69 -5.71 7.17
C ALA A 206 -12.51 -4.67 6.36
N THR A 207 -12.20 -3.39 6.54
CA THR A 207 -12.99 -2.25 6.01
C THR A 207 -12.88 -2.06 4.50
N GLY A 208 -11.88 -2.67 3.85
CA GLY A 208 -11.56 -2.43 2.44
C GLY A 208 -11.20 -0.98 2.13
N GLN A 209 -11.15 -0.62 0.84
CA GLN A 209 -10.85 0.75 0.38
C GLN A 209 -12.01 1.41 -0.39
N ARG A 210 -12.91 0.61 -0.99
CA ARG A 210 -13.87 1.09 -1.99
C ARG A 210 -14.99 2.00 -1.48
N GLY A 211 -15.21 2.05 -0.17
CA GLY A 211 -16.23 2.92 0.43
C GLY A 211 -15.90 4.42 0.39
N ASN A 212 -14.71 4.81 -0.04
CA ASN A 212 -14.26 6.20 -0.08
C ASN A 212 -13.78 6.56 -1.50
N PRO A 213 -14.69 6.86 -2.46
CA PRO A 213 -14.29 7.17 -3.82
C PRO A 213 -13.44 8.44 -3.87
N ARG A 214 -12.43 8.44 -4.74
CA ARG A 214 -11.60 9.62 -5.02
C ARG A 214 -12.44 10.69 -5.69
N LYS A 215 -12.22 11.93 -5.26
CA LYS A 215 -12.82 13.13 -5.87
C LYS A 215 -11.80 13.85 -6.75
N LEU A 216 -12.28 14.54 -7.77
CA LEU A 216 -11.47 15.40 -8.62
C LEU A 216 -11.09 16.71 -7.91
N GLY A 217 -11.91 17.17 -6.97
CA GLY A 217 -11.73 18.44 -6.26
C GLY A 217 -11.97 19.65 -7.16
N VAL A 218 -12.83 19.51 -8.17
CA VAL A 218 -13.12 20.56 -9.15
C VAL A 218 -14.48 21.19 -8.87
N LYS A 219 -14.67 22.43 -9.35
CA LYS A 219 -15.92 23.16 -9.18
C LYS A 219 -17.09 22.41 -9.84
N GLY A 220 -18.19 22.25 -9.11
CA GLY A 220 -19.41 21.60 -9.61
C GLY A 220 -19.41 20.08 -9.50
N GLU A 221 -18.37 19.45 -8.95
CA GLU A 221 -18.35 18.00 -8.72
C GLU A 221 -19.43 17.54 -7.72
N GLU A 222 -19.91 18.44 -6.87
CA GLU A 222 -20.97 18.24 -5.89
C GLU A 222 -22.40 18.24 -6.46
N ARG A 223 -22.58 18.43 -7.77
CA ARG A 223 -23.91 18.43 -8.41
C ARG A 223 -24.59 17.07 -8.32
N GLU A 224 -25.92 17.07 -8.26
CA GLU A 224 -26.74 15.85 -8.09
C GLU A 224 -26.62 14.83 -9.24
N HIS A 225 -26.18 15.28 -10.42
CA HIS A 225 -25.98 14.46 -11.61
C HIS A 225 -24.51 14.08 -11.86
N VAL A 226 -23.62 14.34 -10.89
CA VAL A 226 -22.23 13.87 -10.89
C VAL A 226 -22.07 12.77 -9.82
N TYR A 227 -21.81 11.56 -10.27
CA TYR A 227 -21.74 10.36 -9.43
C TYR A 227 -20.34 9.80 -9.33
N HIS A 228 -20.03 9.15 -8.22
CA HIS A 228 -18.75 8.44 -8.02
C HIS A 228 -18.90 6.91 -8.05
N MET A 229 -20.11 6.43 -8.35
CA MET A 229 -20.46 5.01 -8.50
C MET A 229 -21.58 4.87 -9.54
N LEU A 230 -21.62 3.72 -10.21
CA LEU A 230 -22.69 3.38 -11.15
C LEU A 230 -23.51 2.22 -10.58
N TYR A 231 -24.76 2.51 -10.17
CA TYR A 231 -25.65 1.52 -9.56
C TYR A 231 -26.62 0.87 -10.55
N SER A 232 -27.33 1.67 -11.35
CA SER A 232 -28.38 1.17 -12.25
C SER A 232 -28.18 1.72 -13.66
N PRO A 233 -27.32 1.09 -14.48
CA PRO A 233 -27.03 1.56 -15.84
C PRO A 233 -28.29 1.70 -16.71
N ARG A 234 -29.29 0.83 -16.50
CA ARG A 234 -30.56 0.78 -17.25
C ARG A 234 -31.44 2.02 -17.09
N LYS A 235 -31.17 2.87 -16.10
CA LYS A 235 -31.92 4.11 -15.86
C LYS A 235 -31.63 5.17 -16.91
N TYR A 236 -30.43 5.16 -17.48
CA TYR A 236 -29.96 6.19 -18.40
C TYR A 236 -30.20 5.74 -19.84
N LYS A 237 -30.97 6.53 -20.60
CA LYS A 237 -31.33 6.20 -21.99
C LYS A 237 -31.33 7.43 -22.87
N ASN A 238 -30.67 7.32 -24.02
CA ASN A 238 -30.55 8.39 -25.01
C ASN A 238 -29.91 9.67 -24.45
N GLU A 239 -29.01 9.54 -23.47
CA GLU A 239 -28.33 10.66 -22.82
C GLU A 239 -26.88 10.82 -23.32
N ASN A 240 -26.32 12.00 -23.09
CA ASN A 240 -24.89 12.26 -23.15
C ASN A 240 -24.28 11.99 -21.78
N ILE A 241 -23.39 11.00 -21.69
CA ILE A 241 -22.81 10.60 -20.41
C ILE A 241 -21.30 10.83 -20.42
N LEU A 242 -20.80 11.54 -19.42
CA LEU A 242 -19.36 11.72 -19.22
C LEU A 242 -18.84 10.71 -18.19
N VAL A 243 -17.98 9.79 -18.61
CA VAL A 243 -17.25 8.90 -17.70
C VAL A 243 -15.83 9.41 -17.55
N VAL A 244 -15.36 9.59 -16.30
CA VAL A 244 -14.00 10.04 -16.00
C VAL A 244 -13.22 8.91 -15.34
N GLY A 245 -12.12 8.50 -15.97
CA GLY A 245 -11.23 7.46 -15.48
C GLY A 245 -10.71 6.55 -16.60
N GLY A 246 -9.61 5.82 -16.31
CA GLY A 246 -8.98 4.91 -17.28
C GLY A 246 -8.67 3.51 -16.74
N GLY A 247 -9.25 3.15 -15.59
CA GLY A 247 -9.17 1.79 -15.06
C GLY A 247 -10.34 0.92 -15.52
N ASN A 248 -10.31 -0.37 -15.16
CA ASN A 248 -11.38 -1.31 -15.51
C ASN A 248 -12.78 -0.83 -15.10
N SER A 249 -12.95 -0.26 -13.91
CA SER A 249 -14.25 0.25 -13.46
C SER A 249 -14.82 1.33 -14.38
N ALA A 250 -13.99 2.27 -14.84
CA ALA A 250 -14.41 3.34 -15.74
C ALA A 250 -14.75 2.78 -17.13
N VAL A 251 -13.93 1.88 -17.66
CA VAL A 251 -14.16 1.26 -18.97
C VAL A 251 -15.39 0.35 -18.98
N GLU A 252 -15.60 -0.45 -17.94
CA GLU A 252 -16.81 -1.29 -17.79
C GLU A 252 -18.08 -0.44 -17.71
N ALA A 253 -18.04 0.65 -16.94
CA ALA A 253 -19.15 1.60 -16.86
C ALA A 253 -19.42 2.25 -18.22
N ALA A 254 -18.39 2.75 -18.89
CA ALA A 254 -18.51 3.34 -20.22
C ALA A 254 -19.09 2.35 -21.25
N LEU A 255 -18.62 1.10 -21.24
CA LEU A 255 -19.15 0.04 -22.10
C LEU A 255 -20.63 -0.22 -21.84
N THR A 256 -21.01 -0.42 -20.59
CA THR A 256 -22.39 -0.71 -20.19
C THR A 256 -23.33 0.45 -20.54
N LEU A 257 -22.92 1.68 -20.23
CA LEU A 257 -23.73 2.87 -20.51
C LEU A 257 -23.82 3.15 -22.02
N SER A 258 -22.79 2.82 -22.80
CA SER A 258 -22.75 3.01 -24.26
C SER A 258 -23.68 2.06 -25.04
N GLU A 259 -24.37 1.15 -24.37
CA GLU A 259 -25.40 0.30 -25.02
C GLU A 259 -26.65 1.10 -25.36
N GLN A 260 -26.98 2.14 -24.59
CA GLN A 260 -28.20 2.95 -24.74
C GLN A 260 -27.94 4.45 -24.80
N ASN A 261 -26.69 4.88 -24.70
CA ASN A 261 -26.30 6.29 -24.54
C ASN A 261 -25.07 6.64 -25.39
N LYS A 262 -24.84 7.94 -25.58
CA LYS A 262 -23.59 8.46 -26.13
C LYS A 262 -22.63 8.75 -24.98
N VAL A 263 -21.50 8.04 -24.94
CA VAL A 263 -20.55 8.15 -23.84
C VAL A 263 -19.30 8.91 -24.25
N PHE A 264 -18.92 9.92 -23.48
CA PHE A 264 -17.60 10.56 -23.52
C PHE A 264 -16.73 9.94 -22.43
N LEU A 265 -15.55 9.43 -22.79
CA LEU A 265 -14.63 8.79 -21.82
C LEU A 265 -13.38 9.64 -21.65
N SER A 266 -13.33 10.42 -20.57
CA SER A 266 -12.21 11.27 -20.20
C SER A 266 -11.16 10.49 -19.41
N TYR A 267 -9.92 10.55 -19.86
CA TYR A 267 -8.79 9.98 -19.15
C TYR A 267 -7.54 10.85 -19.29
N ARG A 268 -6.87 11.07 -18.16
CA ARG A 268 -5.65 11.88 -18.07
C ARG A 268 -4.43 11.27 -18.77
N GLY A 269 -4.42 9.96 -18.98
CA GLY A 269 -3.32 9.28 -19.67
C GLY A 269 -3.50 9.30 -21.18
N SER A 270 -2.41 9.01 -21.88
CA SER A 270 -2.36 8.94 -23.34
C SER A 270 -2.93 7.63 -23.90
N GLU A 271 -3.11 6.60 -23.07
CA GLU A 271 -3.62 5.27 -23.47
C GLU A 271 -4.18 4.48 -22.27
N PHE A 272 -5.11 3.55 -22.53
CA PHE A 272 -5.70 2.70 -21.49
C PHE A 272 -4.83 1.47 -21.15
N SER A 273 -3.60 1.68 -20.65
CA SER A 273 -2.64 0.59 -20.40
C SER A 273 -2.95 -0.31 -19.18
N ARG A 274 -3.95 0.05 -18.36
CA ARG A 274 -4.23 -0.59 -17.05
C ARG A 274 -5.48 -1.48 -17.05
N ILE A 275 -6.09 -1.70 -18.21
CA ILE A 275 -7.34 -2.45 -18.32
C ILE A 275 -7.08 -3.90 -18.75
N PHE A 276 -8.04 -4.78 -18.49
CA PHE A 276 -7.96 -6.16 -18.94
C PHE A 276 -8.06 -6.23 -20.47
N LYS A 277 -7.38 -7.20 -21.08
CA LYS A 277 -7.35 -7.40 -22.54
C LYS A 277 -8.75 -7.51 -23.15
N ASP A 278 -9.69 -8.15 -22.45
CA ASP A 278 -11.07 -8.25 -22.92
C ASP A 278 -11.80 -6.89 -22.91
N ASN A 279 -11.62 -6.10 -21.85
CA ASN A 279 -12.16 -4.75 -21.75
C ASN A 279 -11.58 -3.83 -22.84
N GLU A 280 -10.27 -3.94 -23.12
CA GLU A 280 -9.62 -3.22 -24.21
C GLU A 280 -10.24 -3.57 -25.57
N ARG A 281 -10.39 -4.87 -25.86
CA ARG A 281 -11.03 -5.34 -27.08
C ARG A 281 -12.46 -4.81 -27.24
N LYS A 282 -13.26 -4.84 -26.16
CA LYS A 282 -14.64 -4.33 -26.15
C LYS A 282 -14.68 -2.82 -26.33
N LEU A 283 -13.79 -2.09 -25.67
CA LEU A 283 -13.67 -0.63 -25.77
C LEU A 283 -13.34 -0.21 -27.20
N ASN A 284 -12.36 -0.84 -27.83
CA ASN A 284 -11.98 -0.55 -29.22
C ASN A 284 -13.15 -0.76 -30.19
N LYS A 285 -13.95 -1.83 -30.00
CA LYS A 285 -15.17 -2.05 -30.79
C LYS A 285 -16.21 -0.95 -30.57
N ALA A 286 -16.42 -0.52 -29.32
CA ALA A 286 -17.38 0.54 -29.00
C ALA A 286 -16.95 1.92 -29.54
N ILE A 287 -15.66 2.20 -29.54
CA ILE A 287 -15.06 3.41 -30.15
C ILE A 287 -15.23 3.38 -31.67
N ALA A 288 -14.91 2.26 -32.32
CA ALA A 288 -15.10 2.10 -33.76
C ALA A 288 -16.57 2.27 -34.18
N ALA A 289 -17.49 1.78 -33.34
CA ALA A 289 -18.94 1.98 -33.51
C ALA A 289 -19.43 3.40 -33.14
N LYS A 290 -18.53 4.32 -32.76
CA LYS A 290 -18.83 5.69 -32.31
C LYS A 290 -19.79 5.81 -31.12
N ARG A 291 -19.95 4.72 -30.34
CA ARG A 291 -20.76 4.72 -29.11
C ARG A 291 -20.01 5.33 -27.93
N ILE A 292 -18.68 5.21 -27.94
CA ILE A 292 -17.77 5.84 -26.96
C ILE A 292 -16.83 6.80 -27.69
N ALA A 293 -16.79 8.03 -27.21
CA ALA A 293 -15.88 9.09 -27.67
C ALA A 293 -14.77 9.31 -26.63
N PRO A 294 -13.57 8.73 -26.81
CA PRO A 294 -12.49 8.90 -25.86
C PRO A 294 -11.93 10.34 -25.91
N ARG A 295 -11.49 10.84 -24.75
CA ARG A 295 -10.74 12.08 -24.56
C ARG A 295 -9.50 11.76 -23.74
N LEU A 296 -8.41 11.43 -24.44
CA LEU A 296 -7.12 11.11 -23.82
C LEU A 296 -6.35 12.39 -23.49
N ASN A 297 -5.38 12.28 -22.58
CA ASN A 297 -4.65 13.43 -22.05
C ASN A 297 -5.57 14.55 -21.53
N SER A 298 -6.75 14.18 -21.03
CA SER A 298 -7.77 15.14 -20.60
C SER A 298 -7.96 15.12 -19.08
N ASN A 299 -8.12 16.30 -18.50
CA ASN A 299 -8.49 16.48 -17.10
C ASN A 299 -9.74 17.36 -17.04
N VAL A 300 -10.80 16.90 -16.37
CA VAL A 300 -11.97 17.74 -16.10
C VAL A 300 -11.56 18.85 -15.13
N THR A 301 -11.94 20.09 -15.41
CA THR A 301 -11.63 21.27 -14.58
C THR A 301 -12.86 21.90 -13.95
N GLU A 302 -14.05 21.70 -14.53
CA GLU A 302 -15.33 22.22 -14.01
C GLU A 302 -16.50 21.39 -14.54
N PHE A 303 -17.52 21.22 -13.70
CA PHE A 303 -18.85 20.71 -14.05
C PHE A 303 -19.86 21.87 -13.96
N ALA A 304 -20.38 22.32 -15.09
CA ALA A 304 -21.57 23.17 -15.15
C ALA A 304 -22.84 22.31 -15.25
N GLU A 305 -24.02 22.93 -15.36
CA GLU A 305 -25.32 22.23 -15.30
C GLU A 305 -25.51 21.19 -16.41
N HIS A 306 -25.04 21.47 -17.63
CA HIS A 306 -25.19 20.58 -18.80
C HIS A 306 -23.90 20.45 -19.63
N GLU A 307 -22.79 21.02 -19.14
CA GLU A 307 -21.49 20.96 -19.81
C GLU A 307 -20.36 20.79 -18.81
N ALA A 308 -19.38 19.96 -19.14
CA ALA A 308 -18.14 19.81 -18.40
C ALA A 308 -17.00 20.41 -19.21
N THR A 309 -16.12 21.17 -18.55
CA THR A 309 -14.91 21.70 -19.19
C THR A 309 -13.75 20.76 -18.95
N LEU A 310 -13.11 20.31 -20.03
CA LEU A 310 -11.93 19.45 -20.01
C LEU A 310 -10.73 20.24 -20.52
N LYS A 311 -9.63 20.14 -19.80
CA LYS A 311 -8.32 20.61 -20.24
C LYS A 311 -7.58 19.44 -20.90
N ILE A 312 -7.33 19.54 -22.20
CA ILE A 312 -6.70 18.51 -23.02
C ILE A 312 -5.28 18.95 -23.37
N ASN A 313 -4.30 18.14 -22.98
CA ASN A 313 -2.91 18.38 -23.34
C ASN A 313 -2.61 17.79 -24.72
N ARG A 314 -2.27 18.66 -25.69
CA ARG A 314 -1.83 18.27 -27.04
C ARG A 314 -0.34 18.52 -27.27
N GLY A 315 0.48 18.43 -26.22
CA GLY A 315 1.93 18.63 -26.27
C GLY A 315 2.33 20.09 -26.10
N SER A 316 2.15 20.92 -27.13
CA SER A 316 2.61 22.32 -27.14
C SER A 316 1.61 23.34 -26.59
N SER A 317 0.33 22.98 -26.50
CA SER A 317 -0.70 23.80 -25.87
C SER A 317 -1.72 22.93 -25.14
N ASP A 318 -2.27 23.50 -24.07
CA ASP A 318 -3.44 22.96 -23.40
C ASP A 318 -4.69 23.61 -24.03
N GLU A 319 -5.61 22.80 -24.53
CA GLU A 319 -6.86 23.24 -25.14
C GLU A 319 -8.02 22.95 -24.19
N ALA A 320 -8.92 23.92 -24.02
CA ALA A 320 -10.16 23.72 -23.27
C ALA A 320 -11.26 23.21 -24.21
N GLU A 321 -11.77 22.00 -23.96
CA GLU A 321 -12.91 21.42 -24.67
C GLU A 321 -14.13 21.37 -23.74
N LYS A 322 -15.28 21.84 -24.21
CA LYS A 322 -16.56 21.70 -23.49
C LYS A 322 -17.30 20.47 -23.98
N ILE A 323 -17.69 19.60 -23.05
CA ILE A 323 -18.38 18.34 -23.32
C ILE A 323 -19.82 18.44 -22.79
N PRO A 324 -20.85 18.28 -23.63
CA PRO A 324 -22.22 18.20 -23.16
C PRO A 324 -22.41 16.90 -22.37
N TYR A 325 -23.10 16.98 -21.24
CA TYR A 325 -23.44 15.82 -20.42
C TYR A 325 -24.75 16.04 -19.67
N ASP A 326 -25.54 14.99 -19.57
CA ASP A 326 -26.72 14.91 -18.71
C ASP A 326 -26.33 14.32 -17.35
N HIS A 327 -25.44 13.31 -17.36
CA HIS A 327 -24.89 12.69 -16.15
C HIS A 327 -23.40 12.40 -16.29
N ALA A 328 -22.67 12.52 -15.18
CA ALA A 328 -21.24 12.22 -15.11
C ALA A 328 -20.94 11.13 -14.09
N PHE A 329 -19.97 10.27 -14.40
CA PHE A 329 -19.47 9.22 -13.52
C PHE A 329 -17.95 9.37 -13.33
N VAL A 330 -17.56 9.86 -12.17
CA VAL A 330 -16.17 10.03 -11.74
C VAL A 330 -15.67 8.73 -11.11
N LEU A 331 -15.07 7.87 -11.94
CA LEU A 331 -14.64 6.51 -11.59
C LEU A 331 -13.10 6.40 -11.56
N ILE A 332 -12.48 7.25 -10.74
CA ILE A 332 -11.01 7.43 -10.67
C ILE A 332 -10.34 6.64 -9.53
N GLY A 333 -11.07 5.71 -8.91
CA GLY A 333 -10.61 4.84 -7.83
C GLY A 333 -11.08 5.29 -6.45
N ALA A 334 -10.45 4.77 -5.41
CA ALA A 334 -10.80 5.05 -4.02
C ALA A 334 -9.56 5.46 -3.21
N GLU A 335 -9.79 6.17 -2.11
CA GLU A 335 -8.78 6.63 -1.16
C GLU A 335 -8.75 5.76 0.08
N VAL A 336 -7.54 5.35 0.46
CA VAL A 336 -7.30 4.74 1.76
C VAL A 336 -7.56 5.80 2.84
N PRO A 337 -8.41 5.53 3.86
CA PRO A 337 -8.76 6.51 4.88
C PRO A 337 -7.59 6.71 5.86
N ARG A 338 -6.53 7.41 5.42
CA ARG A 338 -5.25 7.51 6.15
C ARG A 338 -5.42 8.14 7.52
N ASP A 339 -6.16 9.24 7.62
CA ASP A 339 -6.32 9.96 8.88
C ASP A 339 -7.01 9.08 9.92
N PHE A 340 -8.01 8.32 9.50
CA PHE A 340 -8.64 7.31 10.34
C PHE A 340 -7.62 6.25 10.78
N LEU A 341 -6.90 5.61 9.85
CA LEU A 341 -5.93 4.56 10.19
C LEU A 341 -4.81 5.07 11.12
N LYS A 342 -4.31 6.28 10.87
CA LYS A 342 -3.31 6.95 11.73
C LYS A 342 -3.87 7.29 13.10
N SER A 343 -5.13 7.72 13.18
CA SER A 343 -5.79 7.97 14.47
C SER A 343 -5.90 6.71 15.33
N LEU A 344 -5.90 5.52 14.71
CA LEU A 344 -5.83 4.23 15.39
C LEU A 344 -4.40 3.85 15.82
N GLY A 345 -3.38 4.65 15.46
CA GLY A 345 -1.95 4.36 15.71
C GLY A 345 -1.32 3.39 14.71
N LEU A 346 -1.96 3.16 13.56
CA LEU A 346 -1.41 2.30 12.51
C LEU A 346 -0.33 3.04 11.71
N LYS A 347 0.80 2.36 11.49
CA LYS A 347 1.89 2.84 10.64
C LYS A 347 1.58 2.53 9.18
N MET A 348 1.90 3.43 8.26
CA MET A 348 1.75 3.17 6.82
C MET A 348 3.06 2.65 6.21
N GLU A 349 2.96 1.85 5.15
CA GLU A 349 4.09 1.48 4.31
C GLU A 349 4.71 2.73 3.68
N ASN A 350 6.02 2.69 3.45
CA ASN A 350 6.77 3.80 2.83
C ASN A 350 6.75 5.14 3.60
N GLU A 351 6.18 5.21 4.80
CA GLU A 351 6.37 6.37 5.68
C GLU A 351 7.79 6.44 6.21
N TRP A 352 8.38 7.63 6.11
CA TRP A 352 9.71 7.91 6.62
C TRP A 352 9.60 8.26 8.10
N GLU A 353 9.81 7.27 8.95
CA GLU A 353 9.90 7.46 10.39
C GLU A 353 11.34 7.74 10.81
N GLY A 354 11.50 8.58 11.84
CA GLY A 354 12.80 8.91 12.41
C GLY A 354 13.07 10.40 12.45
N SER A 355 14.32 10.75 12.74
CA SER A 355 14.77 12.14 12.75
C SER A 355 15.76 12.39 11.63
N LEU A 356 15.30 13.14 10.62
CA LEU A 356 16.16 13.63 9.55
C LEU A 356 17.32 14.46 10.11
N VAL A 357 17.03 15.35 11.07
CA VAL A 357 18.04 16.21 11.72
C VAL A 357 19.11 15.38 12.43
N ARG A 358 18.71 14.38 13.22
CA ARG A 358 19.67 13.47 13.89
C ARG A 358 20.53 12.72 12.88
N THR A 359 19.92 12.23 11.80
CA THR A 359 20.63 11.54 10.73
C THR A 359 21.68 12.46 10.11
N ILE A 360 21.32 13.70 9.78
CA ILE A 360 22.25 14.68 9.22
C ILE A 360 23.41 14.94 10.19
N ILE A 361 23.12 15.16 11.48
CA ILE A 361 24.14 15.42 12.50
C ILE A 361 25.11 14.24 12.61
N LEU A 362 24.61 13.01 12.75
CA LEU A 362 25.46 11.82 12.85
C LEU A 362 26.27 11.59 11.56
N SER A 363 25.68 11.83 10.39
CA SER A 363 26.40 11.73 9.12
C SER A 363 27.54 12.74 9.03
N VAL A 364 27.28 14.01 9.35
CA VAL A 364 28.31 15.06 9.32
C VAL A 364 29.42 14.76 10.34
N LEU A 365 29.06 14.41 11.58
CA LEU A 365 30.03 14.05 12.62
C LEU A 365 30.90 12.87 12.21
N GLY A 366 30.32 11.83 11.60
CA GLY A 366 31.11 10.68 11.18
C GLY A 366 32.10 11.01 10.06
N TYR A 367 31.78 11.91 9.11
CA TYR A 367 32.77 12.36 8.13
C TYR A 367 33.83 13.30 8.70
N ILE A 368 33.47 14.15 9.66
CA ILE A 368 34.45 14.93 10.42
C ILE A 368 35.43 13.98 11.14
N GLY A 369 34.90 12.93 11.78
CA GLY A 369 35.70 11.87 12.40
C GLY A 369 36.66 11.20 11.41
N LEU A 370 36.18 10.87 10.20
CA LEU A 370 37.01 10.32 9.13
C LEU A 370 38.08 11.30 8.64
N SER A 371 37.80 12.60 8.57
CA SER A 371 38.79 13.61 8.19
C SER A 371 39.92 13.69 9.23
N ILE A 372 39.58 13.70 10.52
CA ILE A 372 40.56 13.70 11.62
C ILE A 372 41.38 12.40 11.63
N PHE A 373 40.74 11.25 11.42
CA PHE A 373 41.43 9.97 11.33
C PHE A 373 42.36 9.90 10.11
N GLY A 374 41.89 10.38 8.96
CA GLY A 374 42.62 10.41 7.69
C GLY A 374 43.95 11.17 7.77
N ALA A 375 44.08 12.14 8.68
CA ALA A 375 45.35 12.82 8.93
C ALA A 375 46.47 11.86 9.36
N SER A 376 46.16 10.79 10.10
CA SER A 376 47.16 9.76 10.44
C SER A 376 47.63 8.92 9.26
N LEU A 377 46.89 8.96 8.14
CA LEU A 377 47.16 8.22 6.91
C LEU A 377 47.72 9.13 5.80
N GLY A 378 48.12 10.35 6.15
CA GLY A 378 48.70 11.33 5.23
C GLY A 378 47.70 12.26 4.55
N GLY A 379 46.45 12.31 5.02
CA GLY A 379 45.46 13.31 4.61
C GLY A 379 45.50 14.60 5.45
N HIS A 380 44.51 15.46 5.21
CA HIS A 380 44.33 16.71 5.95
C HIS A 380 43.05 16.66 6.81
N ALA A 381 43.17 17.02 8.10
CA ALA A 381 42.03 17.13 9.01
C ALA A 381 41.39 18.52 8.87
N TYR A 382 40.42 18.67 7.96
CA TYR A 382 39.73 19.93 7.76
C TYR A 382 38.22 19.74 7.61
N PHE A 383 37.45 20.74 8.03
CA PHE A 383 36.01 20.78 7.77
C PHE A 383 35.55 22.23 7.58
N LEU A 384 34.96 22.55 6.43
CA LEU A 384 34.49 23.91 6.10
C LEU A 384 35.56 25.00 6.34
N GLY A 385 36.82 24.71 6.01
CA GLY A 385 37.94 25.64 6.18
C GLY A 385 38.54 25.70 7.60
N LEU A 386 38.00 24.95 8.56
CA LEU A 386 38.57 24.81 9.90
C LEU A 386 39.59 23.68 9.92
N ASP A 387 40.80 23.97 10.44
CA ASP A 387 41.82 22.97 10.72
C ASP A 387 41.51 22.24 12.03
N LEU A 388 41.41 20.92 11.96
CA LEU A 388 41.09 20.02 13.06
C LEU A 388 42.29 19.17 13.49
N SER A 389 43.49 19.47 12.98
CA SER A 389 44.74 18.77 13.30
C SER A 389 45.13 18.78 14.79
N PHE A 390 44.56 19.71 15.57
CA PHE A 390 44.71 19.74 17.03
C PHE A 390 44.08 18.53 17.73
N MET A 391 43.13 17.83 17.09
CA MET A 391 42.47 16.65 17.65
C MET A 391 43.31 15.39 17.40
N PRO A 392 43.52 14.52 18.42
CA PRO A 392 44.24 13.27 18.22
C PRO A 392 43.52 12.35 17.21
N SER A 393 44.25 11.70 16.30
CA SER A 393 43.65 10.88 15.24
C SER A 393 42.78 9.72 15.75
N TRP A 394 43.10 9.18 16.94
CA TRP A 394 42.27 8.14 17.58
C TRP A 394 40.86 8.65 17.95
N SER A 395 40.74 9.95 18.25
CA SER A 395 39.43 10.56 18.54
C SER A 395 38.56 10.65 17.29
N GLY A 396 39.16 10.89 16.12
CA GLY A 396 38.48 10.85 14.82
C GLY A 396 37.89 9.48 14.51
N ALA A 397 38.68 8.42 14.72
CA ALA A 397 38.20 7.04 14.57
C ALA A 397 37.04 6.72 15.53
N GLY A 398 37.12 7.20 16.78
CA GLY A 398 36.05 7.08 17.76
C GLY A 398 34.76 7.79 17.35
N ILE A 399 34.85 9.04 16.89
CA ILE A 399 33.70 9.83 16.41
C ILE A 399 33.03 9.15 15.22
N TRP A 400 33.83 8.67 14.25
CA TRP A 400 33.32 7.93 13.10
C TRP A 400 32.58 6.65 13.54
N ALA A 401 33.22 5.83 14.37
CA ALA A 401 32.66 4.56 14.83
C ALA A 401 31.36 4.77 15.62
N LEU A 402 31.31 5.74 16.53
CA LEU A 402 30.12 6.07 17.31
C LEU A 402 28.99 6.62 16.44
N SER A 403 29.31 7.44 15.43
CA SER A 403 28.33 8.00 14.50
C SER A 403 27.70 6.91 13.64
N LEU A 404 28.52 6.01 13.08
CA LEU A 404 28.06 4.88 12.29
C LEU A 404 27.27 3.88 13.15
N LEU A 405 27.76 3.56 14.35
CA LEU A 405 27.04 2.72 15.30
C LEU A 405 25.70 3.34 15.69
N GLY A 406 25.65 4.64 15.93
CA GLY A 406 24.42 5.38 16.19
C GLY A 406 23.41 5.24 15.05
N LEU A 407 23.84 5.49 13.81
CA LEU A 407 22.98 5.32 12.63
C LEU A 407 22.48 3.88 12.48
N VAL A 408 23.34 2.87 12.67
CA VAL A 408 22.95 1.45 12.61
C VAL A 408 21.96 1.10 13.73
N LEU A 409 22.17 1.57 14.95
CA LEU A 409 21.28 1.32 16.09
C LEU A 409 19.92 2.00 15.90
N PHE A 410 19.89 3.25 15.42
CA PHE A 410 18.63 3.93 15.11
C PHE A 410 17.91 3.27 13.94
N GLY A 411 18.65 2.88 12.89
CA GLY A 411 18.11 2.12 11.77
C GLY A 411 17.49 0.78 12.21
N ALA A 412 18.18 0.04 13.08
CA ALA A 412 17.68 -1.21 13.66
C ALA A 412 16.43 -1.00 14.53
N ARG A 413 16.24 0.20 15.11
CA ARG A 413 15.04 0.59 15.85
C ARG A 413 13.91 1.13 14.98
N GLY A 414 14.08 1.15 13.65
CA GLY A 414 13.05 1.55 12.69
C GLY A 414 13.19 2.96 12.12
N ASP A 415 14.25 3.71 12.44
CA ASP A 415 14.53 5.01 11.81
C ASP A 415 15.00 4.81 10.36
N ARG A 416 14.15 5.14 9.39
CA ARG A 416 14.48 4.98 7.97
C ARG A 416 15.47 6.03 7.49
N PHE A 417 15.46 7.22 8.07
CA PHE A 417 16.48 8.24 7.78
C PHE A 417 17.85 7.76 8.24
N ALA A 418 17.95 7.06 9.37
CA ALA A 418 19.23 6.53 9.82
C ALA A 418 19.84 5.53 8.81
N TRP A 419 19.02 4.65 8.20
CA TRP A 419 19.46 3.78 7.09
C TRP A 419 19.86 4.55 5.83
N LEU A 420 19.18 5.66 5.54
CA LEU A 420 19.61 6.58 4.47
C LEU A 420 21.00 7.16 4.80
N GLY A 421 21.25 7.54 6.05
CA GLY A 421 22.56 7.99 6.51
C GLY A 421 23.65 6.92 6.35
N VAL A 422 23.38 5.67 6.76
CA VAL A 422 24.31 4.54 6.54
C VAL A 422 24.58 4.34 5.05
N SER A 423 23.53 4.39 4.23
CA SER A 423 23.64 4.24 2.78
C SER A 423 24.50 5.35 2.19
N PHE A 424 24.26 6.60 2.60
CA PHE A 424 25.06 7.75 2.18
C PHE A 424 26.53 7.57 2.56
N PHE A 425 26.83 7.11 3.78
CA PHE A 425 28.19 6.76 4.20
C PHE A 425 28.86 5.79 3.24
N VAL A 426 28.22 4.65 2.98
CA VAL A 426 28.78 3.62 2.10
C VAL A 426 29.02 4.14 0.69
N TRP A 427 28.01 4.74 0.06
CA TRP A 427 28.09 5.15 -1.34
C TRP A 427 29.01 6.32 -1.57
N TYR A 428 28.98 7.31 -0.69
CA TYR A 428 29.88 8.45 -0.77
C TYR A 428 31.33 8.04 -0.49
N THR A 429 31.59 7.06 0.39
CA THR A 429 32.95 6.51 0.56
C THR A 429 33.44 5.84 -0.71
N ILE A 430 32.59 5.00 -1.30
CA ILE A 430 32.91 4.28 -2.53
C ILE A 430 33.23 5.26 -3.67
N TYR A 431 32.40 6.29 -3.83
CA TYR A 431 32.55 7.28 -4.89
C TYR A 431 33.68 8.29 -4.60
N GLY A 432 33.75 8.79 -3.37
CA GLY A 432 34.71 9.78 -2.91
C GLY A 432 36.15 9.32 -3.05
N ALA A 433 36.43 8.04 -2.77
CA ALA A 433 37.77 7.50 -2.93
C ALA A 433 38.10 7.04 -4.38
N LYS A 434 37.11 6.93 -5.29
CA LYS A 434 37.27 6.33 -6.63
C LYS A 434 38.18 7.14 -7.55
N VAL A 435 38.13 8.46 -7.46
CA VAL A 435 38.57 9.40 -8.50
C VAL A 435 40.04 9.19 -8.89
N GLY A 436 40.90 8.96 -7.91
CA GLY A 436 42.32 8.73 -8.12
C GLY A 436 43.11 9.20 -6.90
N LYS A 437 44.39 8.84 -6.83
CA LYS A 437 45.28 9.30 -5.77
C LYS A 437 45.46 10.82 -5.86
N GLY A 438 45.07 11.56 -4.83
CA GLY A 438 45.17 13.03 -4.76
C GLY A 438 43.99 13.77 -5.39
N GLU A 439 43.04 13.06 -5.98
CA GLU A 439 41.81 13.64 -6.57
C GLU A 439 40.54 13.17 -5.83
N GLU A 440 40.70 12.51 -4.68
CA GLU A 440 39.57 12.04 -3.88
C GLU A 440 38.71 13.20 -3.37
N PHE A 441 37.43 12.94 -3.11
CA PHE A 441 36.59 13.91 -2.41
C PHE A 441 36.84 13.86 -0.91
N TRP A 442 36.63 15.00 -0.24
CA TRP A 442 36.62 15.06 1.22
C TRP A 442 35.71 13.97 1.81
N PRO A 443 36.04 13.31 2.93
CA PRO A 443 37.26 13.43 3.73
C PRO A 443 38.42 12.53 3.28
N TYR A 444 38.38 11.97 2.06
CA TYR A 444 39.29 10.91 1.58
C TYR A 444 40.55 11.39 0.87
N GLN A 445 40.75 12.70 0.75
CA GLN A 445 41.89 13.31 0.05
C GLN A 445 43.23 12.76 0.54
N ASP A 446 44.08 12.33 -0.40
CA ASP A 446 45.47 11.88 -0.22
C ASP A 446 45.69 10.55 0.51
N TRP A 447 44.68 10.04 1.21
CA TRP A 447 44.74 8.77 1.95
C TRP A 447 43.74 7.72 1.49
N GLY A 448 42.53 8.10 1.10
CA GLY A 448 41.42 7.17 0.89
C GLY A 448 41.65 6.20 -0.26
N TYR A 449 42.17 6.67 -1.40
CA TYR A 449 42.48 5.78 -2.54
C TYR A 449 43.53 4.74 -2.16
N LYS A 450 44.57 5.14 -1.42
CA LYS A 450 45.64 4.23 -0.96
C LYS A 450 45.13 3.24 0.08
N PHE A 451 44.39 3.72 1.07
CA PHE A 451 43.88 2.93 2.17
C PHE A 451 42.88 1.85 1.72
N LEU A 452 42.06 2.16 0.71
CA LEU A 452 41.09 1.23 0.13
C LEU A 452 41.66 0.40 -1.03
N SER A 453 42.92 0.58 -1.40
CA SER A 453 43.60 -0.28 -2.38
C SER A 453 44.19 -1.50 -1.65
N PHE A 454 43.86 -2.70 -2.12
CA PHE A 454 44.30 -3.97 -1.52
C PHE A 454 44.46 -5.06 -2.59
N PHE A 455 45.21 -6.13 -2.26
CA PHE A 455 45.66 -7.19 -3.19
C PHE A 455 46.36 -6.66 -4.46
N ASP A 456 47.24 -5.66 -4.31
CA ASP A 456 47.98 -5.03 -5.41
C ASP A 456 47.08 -4.48 -6.53
N ARG A 457 45.83 -4.16 -6.20
CA ARG A 457 44.86 -3.54 -7.12
C ARG A 457 44.41 -2.19 -6.58
N PRO A 458 44.29 -1.17 -7.46
CA PRO A 458 43.79 0.13 -7.07
C PRO A 458 42.30 0.06 -6.68
N TRP A 459 41.84 1.00 -5.85
CA TRP A 459 40.42 1.09 -5.49
C TRP A 459 39.48 1.20 -6.71
N SER A 460 39.92 1.85 -7.79
CA SER A 460 39.16 1.93 -9.06
C SER A 460 38.86 0.56 -9.69
N PHE A 461 39.76 -0.40 -9.55
CA PHE A 461 39.52 -1.80 -9.96
C PHE A 461 38.41 -2.42 -9.12
N TRP A 462 38.48 -2.31 -7.79
CA TRP A 462 37.48 -2.87 -6.88
C TRP A 462 36.11 -2.23 -7.03
N TYR A 463 36.06 -0.92 -7.26
CA TYR A 463 34.83 -0.24 -7.67
C TYR A 463 34.21 -0.88 -8.91
N THR A 464 35.04 -1.16 -9.94
CA THR A 464 34.57 -1.77 -11.19
C THR A 464 34.05 -3.18 -10.97
N VAL A 465 34.72 -3.96 -10.12
CA VAL A 465 34.26 -5.31 -9.71
C VAL A 465 32.92 -5.23 -8.99
N LEU A 466 32.78 -4.33 -8.00
CA LEU A 466 31.53 -4.13 -7.26
C LEU A 466 30.39 -3.70 -8.18
N TYR A 467 30.62 -2.70 -9.02
CA TYR A 467 29.64 -2.19 -9.98
C TYR A 467 29.19 -3.28 -10.96
N THR A 468 30.14 -4.01 -11.55
CA THR A 468 29.85 -5.09 -12.50
C THR A 468 29.07 -6.23 -11.84
N SER A 469 29.45 -6.61 -10.61
CA SER A 469 28.75 -7.64 -9.83
C SER A 469 27.32 -7.22 -9.52
N LEU A 470 27.13 -5.97 -9.10
CA LEU A 470 25.82 -5.40 -8.80
C LEU A 470 24.92 -5.37 -10.05
N MET A 471 25.45 -4.85 -11.17
CA MET A 471 24.73 -4.80 -12.45
C MET A 471 24.41 -6.20 -12.98
N THR A 472 25.31 -7.17 -12.82
CA THR A 472 25.06 -8.57 -13.22
C THR A 472 23.94 -9.19 -12.37
N LEU A 473 23.96 -8.97 -11.05
CA LEU A 473 22.90 -9.44 -10.15
C LEU A 473 21.53 -8.84 -10.51
N PHE A 474 21.47 -7.52 -10.72
CA PHE A 474 20.23 -6.87 -11.13
C PHE A 474 19.80 -7.25 -12.54
N GLY A 475 20.74 -7.41 -13.48
CA GLY A 475 20.47 -7.86 -14.84
C GLY A 475 19.89 -9.28 -14.89
N LEU A 476 20.47 -10.22 -14.14
CA LEU A 476 19.94 -11.59 -14.02
C LEU A 476 18.55 -11.63 -13.36
N GLN A 477 18.29 -10.74 -12.41
CA GLN A 477 16.97 -10.60 -11.80
C GLN A 477 15.95 -9.98 -12.75
N ALA A 478 16.37 -9.00 -13.56
CA ALA A 478 15.53 -8.39 -14.58
C ALA A 478 15.16 -9.39 -15.67
N LEU A 479 16.12 -10.19 -16.16
CA LEU A 479 15.88 -11.27 -17.12
C LEU A 479 14.87 -12.28 -16.57
N LYS A 480 15.05 -12.76 -15.33
CA LYS A 480 14.06 -13.65 -14.68
C LYS A 480 12.65 -13.07 -14.57
N ARG A 481 12.52 -11.76 -14.56
CA ARG A 481 11.23 -11.07 -14.48
C ARG A 481 10.59 -10.90 -15.86
N TRP A 482 11.37 -10.96 -16.94
CA TRP A 482 10.92 -10.69 -18.31
C TRP A 482 10.85 -11.95 -19.18
N GLY A 483 11.31 -13.10 -18.66
CA GLY A 483 11.35 -14.37 -19.39
C GLY A 483 12.74 -14.61 -19.96
#